data_AF-A0A2I2G645-F1
#
_entry.id   AF-A0A2I2G645-F1
#
_cell.length_a   1.000
_cell.length_b   1.000
_cell.length_c   1.000
_cell.angle_alpha   90.00
_cell.angle_beta   90.00
_cell.angle_gamma   90.00
#
_symmetry.space_group_name_H-M   'P 1'
#
loop_
_entity.id
_entity.type
_entity.pdbx_description
1 polymer ?
#
loop_
_entity_poly.entity_id
_entity_poly.type
_entity_poly.pdbx_seq_one_letter_code
_entity_poly.pdbx_strand_id
1 'polypeptide(L)'
;MTHFPRRPYPRPRPDPTIFALRPRVYIVILVLVYAALSLTAWTLLCILNTRPIGSTSYQSYKYTYDNFEDFSQQVNKWYQTAKFLSGTVGVLALPLTSSVCASAAVNFAQTRSRGTKSCLTLKQTVTLANKGWTSPFVLLTLPFQHKRLGSSFLYGAIALHVLGGILNPLQQVLLGQEDLNVPRGTSKTKGEVSDIPGLVQRYKSTTTDSGKTTALLRAFLSNPQEVKTRQNFWGDPYNKSSDLFVAAAPSNTNTEGLQQFVPRANSSVLKQELQDAEFPSDCSGDSFFRNITLRRDWEISICMPGNLSSSPFTQTRDRQDFDEVLYIAIRSYNIWTTFMLTCSTTIGYFRLPNIGNANKPGPLLEKDPMKTDEHIPVHRYRPPAEPLDSSKRPGEDPSGKFLLELVPGKGPLALLAVALFGEGSFLDTRLKPTVNITRSSGLECVEYGPMAFSASFGCLNDSPMNGNMHVYFLQTLAKKESFDQGLMLANMAILSDMDNLWKGIPVEIQSVAPITKPAISKLSMIVFSSLLGTYLILLLALSCWASVRIGWTDSLDAYAMLKMGSTLATDPFYSEVIRKTNEKVLDKLPGWVGDQDPEETMGKLAVGGQAPVRWRRRYRKGSDMLL
;
A
#
# COMPACT_ATOMS: atom_id res chain seq x y z
N MET A 1 -15.92 65.13 72.87
CA MET A 1 -16.56 63.82 73.10
C MET A 1 -15.98 62.84 72.10
N THR A 2 -15.01 62.04 72.54
CA THR A 2 -14.27 61.09 71.71
C THR A 2 -15.02 59.77 71.60
N HIS A 3 -15.31 59.37 70.36
CA HIS A 3 -15.92 58.09 70.00
C HIS A 3 -14.98 56.93 70.38
N PHE A 4 -15.39 56.08 71.32
CA PHE A 4 -14.77 54.78 71.51
C PHE A 4 -15.28 53.79 70.44
N PRO A 5 -14.38 53.07 69.74
CA PRO A 5 -14.81 52.02 68.83
C PRO A 5 -15.31 50.80 69.62
N ARG A 6 -16.54 50.34 69.31
CA ARG A 6 -17.07 49.07 69.82
C ARG A 6 -16.14 47.94 69.36
N ARG A 7 -15.56 47.21 70.32
CA ARG A 7 -14.82 45.97 70.02
C ARG A 7 -15.78 45.00 69.31
N PRO A 8 -15.39 44.37 68.19
CA PRO A 8 -16.20 43.34 67.57
C PRO A 8 -16.35 42.17 68.55
N TYR A 9 -17.59 41.71 68.75
CA TYR A 9 -17.86 40.49 69.50
C TYR A 9 -16.98 39.36 68.96
N PRO A 10 -16.32 38.57 69.83
CA PRO A 10 -15.55 37.42 69.38
C PRO A 10 -16.50 36.48 68.61
N ARG A 11 -16.12 36.12 67.38
CA ARG A 11 -16.86 35.10 66.62
C ARG A 11 -16.92 33.83 67.50
N PRO A 12 -18.10 33.25 67.73
CA PRO A 12 -18.21 32.02 68.51
C PRO A 12 -17.27 30.97 67.92
N ARG A 13 -16.49 30.31 68.78
CA ARG A 13 -15.60 29.21 68.35
C ARG A 13 -16.47 28.18 67.61
N PRO A 14 -16.05 27.71 66.42
CA PRO A 14 -16.80 26.69 65.70
C PRO A 14 -16.96 25.47 66.62
N ASP A 15 -18.21 25.12 66.89
CA ASP A 15 -18.56 23.95 67.69
C ASP A 15 -18.01 22.70 66.97
N PRO A 16 -17.10 21.91 67.57
CA PRO A 16 -16.50 20.73 66.95
C PRO A 16 -17.55 19.63 66.65
N THR A 17 -18.77 19.78 67.15
CA THR A 17 -19.89 18.88 66.91
C THR A 17 -20.70 19.22 65.65
N ILE A 18 -20.36 20.28 64.90
CA ILE A 18 -21.14 20.70 63.73
C ILE A 18 -20.27 20.77 62.47
N PHE A 19 -20.66 20.05 61.42
CA PHE A 19 -19.96 20.05 60.13
C PHE A 19 -20.89 20.25 58.94
N ALA A 20 -20.31 20.66 57.81
CA ALA A 20 -21.00 20.80 56.53
C ALA A 20 -20.33 19.91 55.49
N LEU A 21 -21.16 19.19 54.72
CA LEU A 21 -20.69 18.29 53.68
C LEU A 21 -20.37 19.06 52.39
N ARG A 22 -19.32 18.65 51.67
CA ARG A 22 -18.83 19.31 50.45
C ARG A 22 -18.95 18.39 49.22
N PRO A 23 -19.20 18.95 48.02
CA PRO A 23 -19.20 18.17 46.77
C PRO A 23 -17.78 17.72 46.38
N ARG A 24 -17.68 16.58 45.69
CA ARG A 24 -16.42 15.90 45.38
C ARG A 24 -15.96 16.18 43.96
N VAL A 25 -15.46 17.38 43.71
CA VAL A 25 -15.07 17.81 42.35
C VAL A 25 -13.82 17.08 41.84
N TYR A 26 -12.92 16.63 42.72
CA TYR A 26 -11.64 16.01 42.35
C TYR A 26 -11.80 14.74 41.48
N ILE A 27 -12.87 13.96 41.71
CA ILE A 27 -13.12 12.70 40.97
C ILE A 27 -13.40 12.99 39.49
N VAL A 28 -14.17 14.05 39.21
CA VAL A 28 -14.46 14.49 37.85
C VAL A 28 -13.16 14.96 37.18
N ILE A 29 -12.29 15.67 37.89
CA ILE A 29 -10.99 16.10 37.36
C ILE A 29 -10.12 14.88 36.98
N LEU A 30 -10.05 13.86 37.84
CA LEU A 30 -9.32 12.63 37.54
C LEU A 30 -9.88 11.91 36.30
N VAL A 31 -11.20 11.84 36.17
CA VAL A 31 -11.85 11.25 34.99
C VAL A 31 -11.59 12.06 33.72
N LEU A 32 -11.59 13.39 33.79
CA LEU A 32 -11.28 14.26 32.65
C LEU A 32 -9.82 14.11 32.19
N VAL A 33 -8.87 14.03 33.13
CA VAL A 33 -7.45 13.78 32.81
C VAL A 33 -7.28 12.41 32.16
N TYR A 34 -7.91 11.38 32.72
CA TYR A 34 -7.91 10.04 32.14
C TYR A 34 -8.53 10.02 30.73
N ALA A 35 -9.66 10.70 30.53
CA ALA A 35 -10.32 10.79 29.23
C ALA A 35 -9.42 11.48 28.20
N ALA A 36 -8.76 12.58 28.58
CA ALA A 36 -7.82 13.28 27.72
C ALA A 36 -6.63 12.39 27.30
N LEU A 37 -6.04 11.66 28.24
CA LEU A 37 -4.95 10.72 27.95
C LEU A 37 -5.41 9.55 27.06
N SER A 38 -6.59 9.01 27.32
CA SER A 38 -7.18 7.91 26.54
C SER A 38 -7.45 8.31 25.10
N LEU A 39 -8.08 9.48 24.92
CA LEU A 39 -8.40 10.01 23.59
C LEU A 39 -7.15 10.39 22.81
N THR A 40 -6.14 11.00 23.46
CA THR A 40 -4.87 11.33 22.78
C THR A 40 -4.12 10.08 22.34
N ALA A 41 -4.01 9.05 23.20
CA ALA A 41 -3.39 7.78 22.84
C ALA A 41 -4.06 7.13 21.62
N TRP A 42 -5.40 7.05 21.63
CA TRP A 42 -6.16 6.41 20.56
C TRP A 42 -6.12 7.20 19.25
N THR A 43 -6.30 8.52 19.32
CA THR A 43 -6.26 9.39 18.13
C THR A 43 -4.89 9.39 17.45
N LEU A 44 -3.79 9.37 18.22
CA LEU A 44 -2.45 9.25 17.65
C LEU A 44 -2.27 7.94 16.87
N LEU A 45 -2.73 6.81 17.41
CA LEU A 45 -2.67 5.51 16.71
C LEU A 45 -3.49 5.51 15.42
N CYS A 46 -4.70 6.09 15.45
CA CYS A 46 -5.54 6.23 14.26
C CYS A 46 -4.90 7.11 13.18
N ILE A 47 -4.27 8.23 13.58
CA ILE A 47 -3.56 9.11 12.65
C ILE A 47 -2.38 8.37 12.03
N LEU A 48 -1.51 7.77 12.86
CA LEU A 48 -0.32 7.04 12.42
C LEU A 48 -0.63 5.82 11.55
N ASN A 49 -1.85 5.26 11.61
CA ASN A 49 -2.25 4.20 10.68
C ASN A 49 -2.33 4.69 9.22
N THR A 50 -2.59 5.98 9.02
CA THR A 50 -2.85 6.56 7.69
C THR A 50 -1.74 7.47 7.22
N ARG A 51 -1.14 8.27 8.12
CA ARG A 51 -0.12 9.26 7.78
C ARG A 51 0.80 9.55 8.96
N PRO A 52 2.05 9.94 8.69
CA PRO A 52 2.94 10.43 9.73
C PRO A 52 2.48 11.82 10.21
N ILE A 53 2.81 12.16 11.45
CA ILE A 53 2.45 13.47 12.03
C ILE A 53 3.27 14.55 11.32
N GLY A 54 2.56 15.54 10.76
CA GLY A 54 3.18 16.63 10.00
C GLY A 54 3.24 16.41 8.49
N SER A 55 2.74 15.28 7.95
CA SER A 55 2.61 15.05 6.51
C SER A 55 1.21 14.59 6.08
N THR A 56 0.98 14.58 4.77
CA THR A 56 -0.24 14.09 4.13
C THR A 56 -0.21 12.58 3.86
N SER A 57 0.96 12.01 3.56
CA SER A 57 1.12 10.58 3.29
C SER A 57 2.51 10.06 3.66
N TYR A 58 2.62 8.74 3.86
CA TYR A 58 3.92 8.07 4.05
C TYR A 58 4.78 8.04 2.77
N GLN A 59 4.18 8.28 1.61
CA GLN A 59 4.84 8.28 0.29
C GLN A 59 5.11 9.71 -0.23
N SER A 60 5.16 10.70 0.66
CA SER A 60 5.39 12.09 0.26
C SER A 60 6.84 12.31 -0.17
N TYR A 61 7.04 12.83 -1.39
CA TYR A 61 8.35 13.15 -1.96
C TYR A 61 9.21 14.09 -1.09
N LYS A 62 8.60 14.84 -0.17
CA LYS A 62 9.26 15.84 0.70
C LYS A 62 10.33 15.24 1.63
N TYR A 63 10.26 13.94 1.95
CA TYR A 63 11.22 13.28 2.86
C TYR A 63 12.34 12.52 2.15
N THR A 64 12.31 12.51 0.82
CA THR A 64 13.19 11.67 0.00
C THR A 64 14.56 12.29 -0.23
N TYR A 65 14.70 13.61 -0.02
CA TYR A 65 15.91 14.34 -0.44
C TYR A 65 17.13 14.13 0.46
N ASP A 66 17.02 14.26 1.80
CA ASP A 66 18.20 14.10 2.68
C ASP A 66 17.92 13.57 4.11
N ASN A 67 16.69 13.65 4.63
CA ASN A 67 16.41 13.41 6.06
C ASN A 67 15.56 12.16 6.35
N PHE A 68 15.76 11.06 5.61
CA PHE A 68 15.03 9.81 5.86
C PHE A 68 15.17 9.32 7.30
N GLU A 69 16.38 9.44 7.87
CA GLU A 69 16.67 9.02 9.24
C GLU A 69 15.87 9.84 10.26
N ASP A 70 15.87 11.17 10.13
CA ASP A 70 15.06 12.05 11.00
C ASP A 70 13.56 11.76 10.87
N PHE A 71 13.10 11.50 9.65
CA PHE A 71 11.71 11.13 9.39
C PHE A 71 11.34 9.80 10.06
N SER A 72 12.17 8.78 9.87
CA SER A 72 11.99 7.46 10.50
C SER A 72 11.99 7.56 12.03
N GLN A 73 12.94 8.32 12.59
CA GLN A 73 13.02 8.58 14.03
C GLN A 73 11.77 9.32 14.53
N GLN A 74 11.27 10.31 13.80
CA GLN A 74 10.06 11.03 14.17
C GLN A 74 8.83 10.11 14.19
N VAL A 75 8.64 9.28 13.15
CA VAL A 75 7.53 8.32 13.09
C VAL A 75 7.61 7.33 14.25
N ASN A 76 8.78 6.75 14.48
CA ASN A 76 8.99 5.78 15.56
C ASN A 76 8.76 6.41 16.94
N LYS A 77 9.24 7.64 17.17
CA LYS A 77 9.03 8.38 18.41
C LYS A 77 7.54 8.58 18.72
N TRP A 78 6.75 9.02 17.74
CA TRP A 78 5.31 9.22 17.93
C TRP A 78 4.56 7.90 18.14
N TYR A 79 4.96 6.85 17.43
CA TYR A 79 4.39 5.53 17.62
C TYR A 79 4.67 4.96 19.02
N GLN A 80 5.91 5.08 19.51
CA GLN A 80 6.26 4.69 20.88
C GLN A 80 5.53 5.53 21.93
N THR A 81 5.41 6.84 21.71
CA THR A 81 4.66 7.74 22.60
C THR A 81 3.20 7.31 22.71
N ALA A 82 2.56 6.98 21.58
CA ALA A 82 1.18 6.52 21.58
C ALA A 82 1.00 5.19 22.32
N LYS A 83 1.92 4.23 22.14
CA LYS A 83 1.93 2.96 22.89
C LYS A 83 2.13 3.17 24.39
N PHE A 84 3.05 4.05 24.78
CA PHE A 84 3.31 4.37 26.18
C PHE A 84 2.08 4.97 26.87
N LEU A 85 1.42 5.94 26.23
CA LEU A 85 0.18 6.54 26.73
C LEU A 85 -0.93 5.50 26.84
N SER A 86 -1.09 4.66 25.82
CA SER A 86 -2.08 3.58 25.81
C SER A 86 -1.87 2.58 26.96
N GLY A 87 -0.63 2.15 27.20
CA GLY A 87 -0.30 1.26 28.30
C GLY A 87 -0.57 1.90 29.67
N THR A 88 -0.20 3.17 29.84
CA THR A 88 -0.45 3.93 31.06
C THR A 88 -1.95 4.03 31.37
N VAL A 89 -2.75 4.39 30.37
CA VAL A 89 -4.22 4.45 30.48
C VAL A 89 -4.80 3.08 30.81
N GLY A 90 -4.32 2.01 30.18
CA GLY A 90 -4.75 0.64 30.45
C GLY A 90 -4.55 0.23 31.92
N VAL A 91 -3.42 0.60 32.53
CA VAL A 91 -3.15 0.31 33.95
C VAL A 91 -4.04 1.14 34.88
N LEU A 92 -4.33 2.40 34.52
CA LEU A 92 -5.15 3.31 35.34
C LEU A 92 -6.65 3.03 35.26
N ALA A 93 -7.12 2.31 34.24
CA ALA A 93 -8.55 2.07 34.00
C ALA A 93 -9.25 1.43 35.22
N LEU A 94 -8.68 0.37 35.79
CA LEU A 94 -9.30 -0.38 36.90
C LEU A 94 -9.27 0.40 38.24
N PRO A 95 -8.13 0.97 38.70
CA PRO A 95 -8.11 1.77 39.93
C PRO A 95 -9.01 3.00 39.87
N LEU A 96 -9.05 3.69 38.72
CA LEU A 96 -9.90 4.87 38.53
C LEU A 96 -11.38 4.48 38.53
N THR A 97 -11.76 3.44 37.78
CA THR A 97 -13.16 2.95 37.78
C THR A 97 -13.59 2.55 39.18
N SER A 98 -12.74 1.86 39.93
CA SER A 98 -13.04 1.48 41.31
C SER A 98 -13.23 2.69 42.21
N SER A 99 -12.43 3.74 42.03
CA SER A 99 -12.51 4.97 42.83
C SER A 99 -13.82 5.72 42.53
N VAL A 100 -14.16 5.87 41.24
CA VAL A 100 -15.43 6.48 40.82
C VAL A 100 -16.62 5.68 41.35
N CYS A 101 -16.59 4.34 41.24
CA CYS A 101 -17.65 3.47 41.76
C CYS A 101 -17.77 3.58 43.29
N ALA A 102 -16.66 3.58 44.04
CA ALA A 102 -16.70 3.69 45.49
C ALA A 102 -17.30 5.03 45.96
N SER A 103 -16.98 6.13 45.28
CA SER A 103 -17.55 7.44 45.59
C SER A 103 -19.01 7.59 45.17
N ALA A 104 -19.39 7.03 44.01
CA ALA A 104 -20.77 6.99 43.56
C ALA A 104 -21.65 6.08 44.45
N ALA A 105 -21.09 4.97 44.97
CA ALA A 105 -21.79 4.04 45.85
C ALA A 105 -22.28 4.73 47.14
N VAL A 106 -21.61 5.78 47.61
CA VAL A 106 -22.07 6.60 48.74
C VAL A 106 -23.43 7.22 48.46
N ASN A 107 -23.63 7.80 47.27
CA ASN A 107 -24.88 8.42 46.87
C ASN A 107 -25.96 7.37 46.57
N PHE A 108 -25.56 6.14 46.22
CA PHE A 108 -26.47 5.02 46.07
C PHE A 108 -26.96 4.49 47.43
N ALA A 109 -26.07 4.43 48.41
CA ALA A 109 -26.36 4.06 49.80
C ALA A 109 -26.97 5.21 50.62
N GLN A 110 -27.64 6.17 49.97
CA GLN A 110 -28.34 7.28 50.60
C GLN A 110 -29.85 7.23 50.34
N THR A 111 -30.63 7.82 51.26
CA THR A 111 -32.07 8.01 51.06
C THR A 111 -32.33 8.92 49.86
N ARG A 112 -33.15 8.47 48.91
CA ARG A 112 -33.39 9.19 47.63
C ARG A 112 -34.42 10.30 47.74
N SER A 113 -35.49 10.08 48.49
CA SER A 113 -36.62 11.00 48.64
C SER A 113 -37.25 10.85 50.02
N ARG A 114 -37.89 11.92 50.48
CA ARG A 114 -38.55 11.96 51.79
C ARG A 114 -39.71 10.96 51.81
N GLY A 115 -39.68 10.03 52.76
CA GLY A 115 -40.72 8.99 52.90
C GLY A 115 -40.56 7.77 51.99
N THR A 116 -39.60 7.77 51.05
CA THR A 116 -39.28 6.60 50.22
C THR A 116 -38.16 5.80 50.89
N LYS A 117 -38.47 4.61 51.40
CA LYS A 117 -37.47 3.69 51.95
C LYS A 117 -36.50 3.29 50.84
N SER A 118 -35.19 3.51 51.03
CA SER A 118 -34.19 2.88 50.17
C SER A 118 -34.25 1.37 50.38
N CYS A 119 -34.13 0.57 49.33
CA CYS A 119 -34.33 -0.89 49.41
C CYS A 119 -33.02 -1.65 49.72
N LEU A 120 -31.98 -0.93 50.15
CA LEU A 120 -30.65 -1.52 50.34
C LEU A 120 -30.52 -2.15 51.72
N THR A 121 -30.17 -3.43 51.80
CA THR A 121 -29.87 -4.09 53.07
C THR A 121 -28.43 -3.80 53.49
N LEU A 122 -28.13 -3.87 54.80
CA LEU A 122 -26.78 -3.64 55.30
C LEU A 122 -25.77 -4.61 54.67
N LYS A 123 -26.17 -5.86 54.38
CA LYS A 123 -25.33 -6.84 53.66
C LYS A 123 -24.97 -6.40 52.24
N GLN A 124 -25.92 -5.83 51.50
CA GLN A 124 -25.65 -5.27 50.17
C GLN A 124 -24.70 -4.06 50.26
N THR A 125 -24.85 -3.21 51.27
CA THR A 125 -23.93 -2.07 51.48
C THR A 125 -22.53 -2.52 51.83
N VAL A 126 -22.38 -3.52 52.69
CA VAL A 126 -21.08 -4.15 53.00
C VAL A 126 -20.46 -4.74 51.74
N THR A 127 -21.27 -5.39 50.89
CA THR A 127 -20.80 -5.91 49.60
C THR A 127 -20.27 -4.80 48.69
N LEU A 128 -20.95 -3.65 48.65
CA LEU A 128 -20.48 -2.47 47.90
C LEU A 128 -19.23 -1.84 48.53
N ALA A 129 -19.16 -1.73 49.86
CA ALA A 129 -18.02 -1.16 50.58
C ALA A 129 -16.75 -2.00 50.46
N ASN A 130 -16.91 -3.32 50.38
CA ASN A 130 -15.83 -4.27 50.11
C ASN A 130 -15.43 -4.31 48.62
N LYS A 131 -15.93 -3.37 47.80
CA LYS A 131 -15.71 -3.34 46.35
C LYS A 131 -16.07 -4.69 45.71
N GLY A 132 -17.25 -5.20 46.01
CA GLY A 132 -17.71 -6.52 45.55
C GLY A 132 -17.65 -6.70 44.04
N TRP A 133 -17.63 -5.62 43.26
CA TRP A 133 -17.44 -5.65 41.81
C TRP A 133 -16.03 -6.08 41.36
N THR A 134 -15.02 -6.08 42.24
CA THR A 134 -13.68 -6.64 41.98
C THR A 134 -13.43 -7.97 42.71
N SER A 135 -14.34 -8.43 43.56
CA SER A 135 -14.13 -9.63 44.38
C SER A 135 -14.50 -10.90 43.59
N PRO A 136 -13.56 -11.84 43.36
CA PRO A 136 -13.86 -13.09 42.67
C PRO A 136 -14.97 -13.89 43.36
N PHE A 137 -14.97 -13.89 44.70
CA PHE A 137 -15.99 -14.58 45.50
C PHE A 137 -17.38 -14.00 45.25
N VAL A 138 -17.53 -12.67 45.29
CA VAL A 138 -18.82 -12.03 45.02
C VAL A 138 -19.24 -12.30 43.58
N LEU A 139 -18.34 -12.15 42.61
CA LEU A 139 -18.64 -12.39 41.19
C LEU A 139 -19.13 -13.82 40.91
N LEU A 140 -18.52 -14.83 41.54
CA LEU A 140 -18.90 -16.25 41.37
C LEU A 140 -20.20 -16.62 42.12
N THR A 141 -20.49 -15.97 43.24
CA THR A 141 -21.67 -16.27 44.06
C THR A 141 -22.90 -15.43 43.74
N LEU A 142 -22.73 -14.28 43.07
CA LEU A 142 -23.79 -13.33 42.72
C LEU A 142 -24.95 -13.95 41.93
N PRO A 143 -24.74 -14.85 40.94
CA PRO A 143 -25.83 -15.47 40.19
C PRO A 143 -26.77 -16.29 41.11
N PHE A 144 -26.19 -16.98 42.09
CA PHE A 144 -26.92 -17.83 43.02
C PHE A 144 -27.54 -17.05 44.19
N GLN A 145 -26.93 -15.92 44.58
CA GLN A 145 -27.33 -15.12 45.75
C GLN A 145 -27.74 -13.68 45.40
N HIS A 146 -28.29 -13.45 44.21
CA HIS A 146 -28.64 -12.11 43.70
C HIS A 146 -29.52 -11.28 44.66
N LYS A 147 -30.48 -11.89 45.35
CA LYS A 147 -31.36 -11.18 46.30
C LYS A 147 -30.64 -10.67 47.55
N ARG A 148 -29.52 -11.32 47.94
CA ARG A 148 -28.78 -11.00 49.18
C ARG A 148 -27.56 -10.11 48.95
N LEU A 149 -26.85 -10.32 47.85
CA LEU A 149 -25.61 -9.60 47.52
C LEU A 149 -25.81 -8.56 46.42
N GLY A 150 -26.78 -8.78 45.54
CA GLY A 150 -27.00 -7.97 44.34
C GLY A 150 -27.67 -6.64 44.62
N SER A 151 -27.25 -5.62 43.89
CA SER A 151 -27.95 -4.34 43.76
C SER A 151 -27.77 -3.83 42.34
N SER A 152 -28.67 -2.99 41.84
CA SER A 152 -28.58 -2.45 40.47
C SER A 152 -27.26 -1.70 40.24
N PHE A 153 -26.77 -1.00 41.26
CA PHE A 153 -25.46 -0.35 41.24
C PHE A 153 -24.31 -1.35 41.13
N LEU A 154 -24.35 -2.47 41.88
CA LEU A 154 -23.30 -3.50 41.82
C LEU A 154 -23.17 -4.08 40.42
N TYR A 155 -24.28 -4.40 39.74
CA TYR A 155 -24.26 -4.88 38.35
C TYR A 155 -23.67 -3.84 37.39
N GLY A 156 -24.05 -2.56 37.55
CA GLY A 156 -23.47 -1.46 36.76
C GLY A 156 -21.97 -1.28 36.98
N ALA A 157 -21.52 -1.36 38.24
CA ALA A 157 -20.10 -1.28 38.58
C ALA A 157 -19.31 -2.47 38.01
N ILE A 158 -19.84 -3.69 38.08
CA ILE A 158 -19.24 -4.88 37.46
C ILE A 158 -19.12 -4.68 35.94
N ALA A 159 -20.21 -4.26 35.28
CA ALA A 159 -20.20 -4.04 33.84
C ALA A 159 -19.17 -2.98 33.43
N LEU A 160 -19.08 -1.87 34.18
CA LEU A 160 -18.11 -0.81 33.93
C LEU A 160 -16.66 -1.27 34.13
N HIS A 161 -16.41 -2.10 35.16
CA HIS A 161 -15.11 -2.71 35.41
C HIS A 161 -14.69 -3.70 34.34
N VAL A 162 -15.62 -4.56 33.90
CA VAL A 162 -15.38 -5.51 32.80
C VAL A 162 -15.08 -4.74 31.52
N LEU A 163 -15.87 -3.72 31.21
CA LEU A 163 -15.65 -2.86 30.05
C LEU A 163 -14.26 -2.19 30.11
N GLY A 164 -13.92 -1.54 31.23
CA GLY A 164 -12.62 -0.90 31.42
C GLY A 164 -11.44 -1.87 31.37
N GLY A 165 -11.61 -3.09 31.90
CA GLY A 165 -10.58 -4.13 31.89
C GLY A 165 -10.35 -4.76 30.52
N ILE A 166 -11.38 -4.88 29.69
CA ILE A 166 -11.29 -5.48 28.35
C ILE A 166 -10.70 -4.51 27.32
N LEU A 167 -10.85 -3.20 27.51
CA LEU A 167 -10.39 -2.21 26.53
C LEU A 167 -8.91 -2.39 26.14
N ASN A 168 -7.98 -2.45 27.10
CA ASN A 168 -6.55 -2.54 26.76
C ASN A 168 -6.15 -3.87 26.09
N PRO A 169 -6.55 -5.06 26.58
CA PRO A 169 -6.32 -6.33 25.88
C PRO A 169 -6.92 -6.33 24.47
N LEU A 170 -8.15 -5.84 24.31
CA LEU A 170 -8.80 -5.76 23.01
C LEU A 170 -8.03 -4.84 22.07
N GLN A 171 -7.55 -3.69 22.57
CA GLN A 171 -6.74 -2.77 21.78
C GLN A 171 -5.46 -3.45 21.28
N GLN A 172 -4.77 -4.22 22.12
CA GLN A 172 -3.54 -4.93 21.73
C GLN A 172 -3.80 -5.99 20.64
N VAL A 173 -4.91 -6.71 20.72
CA VAL A 173 -5.30 -7.70 19.70
C VAL A 173 -5.66 -7.02 18.37
N LEU A 174 -6.28 -5.84 18.43
CA LEU A 174 -6.68 -5.08 17.24
C LEU A 174 -5.53 -4.28 16.60
N LEU A 175 -4.42 -4.07 17.31
CA LEU A 175 -3.26 -3.32 16.85
C LEU A 175 -2.27 -4.24 16.14
N GLY A 176 -2.37 -4.31 14.81
CA GLY A 176 -1.34 -4.93 13.98
C GLY A 176 -0.11 -4.02 13.78
N GLN A 177 0.96 -4.60 13.25
CA GLN A 177 2.13 -3.88 12.75
C GLN A 177 2.36 -4.24 11.29
N GLU A 178 2.68 -3.25 10.48
CA GLU A 178 3.00 -3.43 9.06
C GLU A 178 4.25 -2.61 8.74
N ASP A 179 5.19 -3.23 8.03
CA ASP A 179 6.36 -2.55 7.50
C ASP A 179 6.06 -2.05 6.10
N LEU A 180 6.06 -0.73 5.95
CA LEU A 180 5.87 -0.06 4.68
C LEU A 180 7.24 0.34 4.14
N ASN A 181 7.63 -0.19 2.98
CA ASN A 181 8.84 0.30 2.34
C ASN A 181 8.54 1.63 1.63
N VAL A 182 9.31 2.65 1.97
CA VAL A 182 9.21 3.98 1.36
C VAL A 182 10.50 4.31 0.62
N PRO A 183 10.45 5.15 -0.43
CA PRO A 183 11.65 5.55 -1.15
C PRO A 183 12.65 6.29 -0.26
N ARG A 184 13.94 6.03 -0.47
CA ARG A 184 15.07 6.53 0.32
C ARG A 184 16.18 7.06 -0.60
N GLY A 185 16.60 8.29 -0.34
CA GLY A 185 17.73 8.93 -1.01
C GLY A 185 17.43 9.38 -2.44
N THR A 186 18.46 9.84 -3.14
CA THR A 186 18.37 10.29 -4.53
C THR A 186 18.27 9.11 -5.49
N SER A 187 17.58 9.32 -6.60
CA SER A 187 17.56 8.36 -7.69
C SER A 187 18.94 8.25 -8.33
N LYS A 188 19.31 7.04 -8.76
CA LYS A 188 20.55 6.77 -9.49
C LYS A 188 20.19 6.28 -10.89
N THR A 189 20.76 6.92 -11.91
CA THR A 189 20.61 6.47 -13.30
C THR A 189 21.32 5.13 -13.48
N LYS A 190 20.55 4.09 -13.82
CA LYS A 190 21.05 2.75 -14.15
C LYS A 190 21.52 2.68 -15.61
N GLY A 191 20.89 3.46 -16.47
CA GLY A 191 21.17 3.56 -17.90
C GLY A 191 20.12 4.39 -18.61
N GLU A 192 20.24 4.51 -19.92
CA GLU A 192 19.24 5.15 -20.78
C GLU A 192 18.68 4.10 -21.74
N VAL A 193 17.43 4.29 -22.16
CA VAL A 193 16.76 3.45 -23.17
C VAL A 193 16.19 4.30 -24.30
N SER A 194 15.98 3.71 -25.47
CA SER A 194 15.43 4.41 -26.62
C SER A 194 14.02 4.96 -26.36
N ASP A 195 13.64 6.03 -27.06
CA ASP A 195 12.32 6.66 -27.01
C ASP A 195 11.64 6.57 -28.39
N ILE A 196 10.35 6.19 -28.46
CA ILE A 196 9.64 5.95 -29.75
C ILE A 196 9.63 7.19 -30.66
N PRO A 197 9.32 8.41 -30.18
CA PRO A 197 9.34 9.61 -31.02
C PRO A 197 10.71 9.87 -31.66
N GLY A 198 11.78 9.38 -31.03
CA GLY A 198 13.13 9.53 -31.54
C GLY A 198 13.49 8.53 -32.64
N LEU A 199 12.74 7.44 -32.82
CA LEU A 199 12.93 6.51 -33.95
C LEU A 199 12.69 7.19 -35.32
N VAL A 200 11.90 8.26 -35.33
CA VAL A 200 11.51 9.02 -36.54
C VAL A 200 12.19 10.39 -36.60
N GLN A 201 12.72 10.88 -35.48
CA GLN A 201 13.31 12.21 -35.41
C GLN A 201 14.65 12.25 -36.14
N ARG A 202 14.76 13.11 -37.15
CA ARG A 202 16.00 13.28 -37.92
C ARG A 202 16.76 14.50 -37.40
N TYR A 203 18.04 14.32 -37.11
CA TYR A 203 18.94 15.40 -36.74
C TYR A 203 19.73 15.87 -37.96
N LYS A 204 20.12 17.16 -37.99
CA LYS A 204 20.83 17.82 -39.11
C LYS A 204 22.07 17.07 -39.65
N SER A 205 22.71 16.19 -38.87
CA SER A 205 23.92 15.46 -39.28
C SER A 205 23.68 14.03 -39.79
N THR A 206 22.48 13.48 -39.68
CA THR A 206 22.18 12.07 -40.03
C THR A 206 20.83 12.00 -40.75
N THR A 207 20.84 12.28 -42.06
CA THR A 207 19.65 12.17 -42.93
C THR A 207 19.36 10.74 -43.36
N THR A 208 20.29 9.82 -43.11
CA THR A 208 20.24 8.40 -43.51
C THR A 208 20.64 7.52 -42.33
N ASP A 209 19.96 6.37 -42.20
CA ASP A 209 20.44 5.27 -41.36
C ASP A 209 21.78 4.79 -41.94
N SER A 210 22.79 4.60 -41.09
CA SER A 210 24.10 4.10 -41.52
C SER A 210 24.12 2.57 -41.72
N GLY A 211 22.96 1.93 -41.72
CA GLY A 211 22.79 0.48 -41.81
C GLY A 211 23.10 -0.25 -40.50
N LYS A 212 23.32 0.48 -39.39
CA LYS A 212 23.72 -0.09 -38.10
C LYS A 212 22.64 -1.01 -37.53
N THR A 213 21.39 -0.58 -37.58
CA THR A 213 20.26 -1.37 -37.06
C THR A 213 20.06 -2.65 -37.88
N THR A 214 20.28 -2.58 -39.20
CA THR A 214 20.32 -3.75 -40.09
C THR A 214 21.48 -4.68 -39.74
N ALA A 215 22.69 -4.14 -39.54
CA ALA A 215 23.86 -4.92 -39.16
C ALA A 215 23.71 -5.60 -37.79
N LEU A 216 23.11 -4.90 -36.82
CA LEU A 216 22.79 -5.42 -35.50
C LEU A 216 21.79 -6.58 -35.61
N LEU A 217 20.72 -6.43 -36.40
CA LEU A 217 19.78 -7.52 -36.65
C LEU A 217 20.46 -8.70 -37.34
N ARG A 218 21.32 -8.48 -38.34
CA ARG A 218 22.08 -9.56 -38.99
C ARG A 218 22.92 -10.35 -37.99
N ALA A 219 23.59 -9.66 -37.05
CA ALA A 219 24.33 -10.31 -35.97
C ALA A 219 23.42 -11.11 -35.02
N PHE A 220 22.21 -10.61 -34.74
CA PHE A 220 21.23 -11.32 -33.93
C PHE A 220 20.70 -12.58 -34.62
N LEU A 221 20.49 -12.52 -35.94
CA LEU A 221 19.96 -13.63 -36.74
C LEU A 221 20.98 -14.74 -36.95
N SER A 222 22.28 -14.43 -36.99
CA SER A 222 23.36 -15.41 -37.15
C SER A 222 23.79 -16.09 -35.85
N ASN A 223 23.32 -15.61 -34.69
CA ASN A 223 23.60 -16.23 -33.40
C ASN A 223 22.53 -17.29 -33.05
N PRO A 224 22.89 -18.58 -32.91
CA PRO A 224 21.95 -19.66 -32.60
C PRO A 224 21.59 -19.75 -31.10
N GLN A 225 22.44 -19.21 -30.23
CA GLN A 225 22.07 -18.91 -28.85
C GLN A 225 21.27 -17.60 -28.91
N GLU A 226 20.46 -17.28 -27.88
CA GLU A 226 19.99 -15.90 -27.61
C GLU A 226 18.52 -15.50 -27.84
N VAL A 227 17.57 -16.29 -28.36
CA VAL A 227 16.16 -15.86 -28.20
C VAL A 227 15.69 -16.06 -26.74
N LYS A 228 16.18 -17.10 -26.05
CA LYS A 228 15.76 -17.41 -24.66
C LYS A 228 16.62 -16.77 -23.56
N THR A 229 17.85 -16.37 -23.87
CA THR A 229 18.81 -15.84 -22.88
C THR A 229 18.95 -14.32 -22.91
N ARG A 230 18.33 -13.64 -23.88
CA ARG A 230 18.36 -12.17 -23.93
C ARG A 230 17.46 -11.58 -22.88
N GLN A 231 18.02 -10.61 -22.18
CA GLN A 231 17.38 -10.03 -21.02
C GLN A 231 16.19 -9.15 -21.41
N ASN A 232 16.10 -8.62 -22.63
CA ASN A 232 15.04 -7.70 -23.06
C ASN A 232 13.69 -8.34 -23.42
N PHE A 233 13.58 -9.67 -23.34
CA PHE A 233 12.31 -10.37 -23.50
C PHE A 233 11.56 -10.42 -22.17
N TRP A 234 10.32 -9.93 -22.18
CA TRP A 234 9.44 -9.90 -21.02
C TRP A 234 8.25 -10.81 -21.26
N GLY A 235 7.94 -11.67 -20.29
CA GLY A 235 6.88 -12.68 -20.37
C GLY A 235 7.44 -14.08 -20.16
N ASP A 236 6.54 -15.07 -20.07
CA ASP A 236 6.94 -16.47 -19.94
C ASP A 236 7.21 -17.07 -21.34
N PRO A 237 8.46 -17.47 -21.65
CA PRO A 237 8.79 -18.08 -22.94
C PRO A 237 8.17 -19.47 -23.13
N TYR A 238 7.62 -20.08 -22.08
CA TYR A 238 6.98 -21.40 -22.12
C TYR A 238 5.45 -21.33 -22.34
N ASN A 239 4.85 -20.15 -22.25
CA ASN A 239 3.42 -19.96 -22.49
C ASN A 239 3.17 -19.51 -23.94
N LYS A 240 2.24 -20.16 -24.66
CA LYS A 240 2.02 -19.91 -26.09
C LYS A 240 1.41 -18.52 -26.35
N SER A 241 2.28 -17.58 -26.76
CA SER A 241 2.08 -16.63 -27.87
C SER A 241 1.21 -15.35 -27.69
N SER A 242 0.86 -14.88 -26.49
CA SER A 242 0.28 -13.52 -26.34
C SER A 242 0.99 -12.59 -25.36
N ASP A 243 1.76 -13.14 -24.43
CA ASP A 243 2.27 -12.38 -23.28
C ASP A 243 3.77 -12.04 -23.39
N LEU A 244 4.45 -12.58 -24.41
CA LEU A 244 5.87 -12.33 -24.67
C LEU A 244 6.03 -11.08 -25.52
N PHE A 245 6.76 -10.09 -25.02
CA PHE A 245 7.06 -8.86 -25.74
C PHE A 245 8.52 -8.45 -25.54
N VAL A 246 8.99 -7.56 -26.40
CA VAL A 246 10.34 -6.98 -26.31
C VAL A 246 10.24 -5.60 -25.70
N ALA A 247 11.13 -5.27 -24.76
CA ALA A 247 11.23 -3.92 -24.24
C ALA A 247 12.64 -3.36 -24.41
N ALA A 248 12.75 -2.04 -24.40
CA ALA A 248 14.06 -1.38 -24.42
C ALA A 248 14.86 -1.62 -23.11
N ALA A 249 14.18 -1.87 -21.99
CA ALA A 249 14.81 -2.26 -20.74
C ALA A 249 14.89 -3.79 -20.57
N PRO A 250 15.97 -4.31 -19.94
CA PRO A 250 16.05 -5.72 -19.52
C PRO A 250 14.93 -6.13 -18.56
N SER A 251 14.46 -7.39 -18.65
CA SER A 251 13.40 -8.03 -17.85
C SER A 251 13.67 -8.14 -16.36
N ASN A 252 14.94 -8.07 -15.96
CA ASN A 252 15.36 -7.99 -14.57
C ASN A 252 15.36 -6.55 -14.01
N THR A 253 14.89 -5.57 -14.78
CA THR A 253 14.85 -4.17 -14.36
C THR A 253 13.69 -3.94 -13.39
N ASN A 254 14.03 -3.52 -12.17
CA ASN A 254 13.10 -3.03 -11.16
C ASN A 254 13.57 -1.64 -10.71
N THR A 255 12.67 -0.67 -10.72
CA THR A 255 12.95 0.73 -10.35
C THR A 255 12.75 1.01 -8.87
N GLU A 256 12.41 -0.03 -8.10
CA GLU A 256 12.20 -0.06 -6.66
C GLU A 256 11.16 0.98 -6.20
N GLY A 257 11.61 2.14 -5.75
CA GLY A 257 10.74 3.22 -5.28
C GLY A 257 10.10 4.07 -6.38
N LEU A 258 10.66 4.07 -7.60
CA LEU A 258 10.24 4.99 -8.66
C LEU A 258 9.21 4.40 -9.60
N GLN A 259 8.27 5.22 -10.04
CA GLN A 259 7.41 4.91 -11.18
C GLN A 259 8.03 5.43 -12.46
N GLN A 260 8.38 4.52 -13.37
CA GLN A 260 8.92 4.84 -14.67
C GLN A 260 8.28 3.98 -15.76
N PHE A 261 8.41 4.46 -17.00
CA PHE A 261 7.81 3.85 -18.17
C PHE A 261 8.85 3.74 -19.27
N VAL A 262 8.86 2.61 -19.97
CA VAL A 262 9.79 2.35 -21.08
C VAL A 262 9.02 1.75 -22.26
N PRO A 263 9.53 1.90 -23.49
CA PRO A 263 8.85 1.36 -24.64
C PRO A 263 8.97 -0.16 -24.73
N ARG A 264 7.92 -0.76 -25.28
CA ARG A 264 7.84 -2.16 -25.65
C ARG A 264 7.21 -2.33 -27.03
N ALA A 265 7.58 -3.40 -27.72
CA ALA A 265 7.05 -3.80 -29.01
C ALA A 265 6.67 -5.28 -28.99
N ASN A 266 5.58 -5.59 -29.69
CA ASN A 266 5.16 -6.95 -30.00
C ASN A 266 4.81 -7.00 -31.49
N SER A 267 5.32 -8.01 -32.19
CA SER A 267 5.04 -8.23 -33.61
C SER A 267 4.64 -9.67 -33.81
N SER A 268 3.61 -9.89 -34.62
CA SER A 268 3.13 -11.21 -34.98
C SER A 268 2.98 -11.31 -36.48
N VAL A 269 3.35 -12.47 -37.05
CA VAL A 269 3.20 -12.70 -38.48
C VAL A 269 2.01 -13.60 -38.77
N LEU A 270 1.31 -13.31 -39.86
CA LEU A 270 0.38 -14.20 -40.54
C LEU A 270 1.01 -14.59 -41.87
N LYS A 271 1.12 -15.90 -42.12
CA LYS A 271 1.64 -16.44 -43.38
C LYS A 271 0.49 -17.05 -44.18
N GLN A 272 0.34 -16.61 -45.42
CA GLN A 272 -0.66 -17.11 -46.37
C GLN A 272 0.05 -17.60 -47.63
N GLU A 273 -0.22 -18.82 -48.06
CA GLU A 273 0.25 -19.33 -49.35
C GLU A 273 -0.65 -18.81 -50.46
N LEU A 274 -0.04 -18.33 -51.54
CA LEU A 274 -0.70 -17.68 -52.67
C LEU A 274 -0.56 -18.52 -53.94
N GLN A 275 -1.47 -18.36 -54.89
CA GLN A 275 -1.34 -18.96 -56.22
C GLN A 275 -0.43 -18.11 -57.12
N ASP A 276 0.23 -18.73 -58.11
CA ASP A 276 1.32 -18.12 -58.91
C ASP A 276 0.99 -16.78 -59.61
N ALA A 277 -0.30 -16.45 -59.80
CA ALA A 277 -0.75 -15.20 -60.41
C ALA A 277 -0.86 -14.01 -59.43
N GLU A 278 -0.61 -14.20 -58.14
CA GLU A 278 -0.86 -13.19 -57.08
C GLU A 278 0.41 -12.44 -56.60
N PHE A 279 1.59 -12.69 -57.22
CA PHE A 279 2.80 -11.90 -56.90
C PHE A 279 2.68 -10.48 -57.47
N PRO A 280 2.90 -9.42 -56.66
CA PRO A 280 2.68 -8.05 -57.11
C PRO A 280 3.62 -7.64 -58.24
N SER A 281 3.06 -7.02 -59.28
CA SER A 281 3.83 -6.38 -60.36
C SER A 281 4.35 -4.99 -59.98
N ASP A 282 3.83 -4.39 -58.90
CA ASP A 282 4.08 -3.01 -58.47
C ASP A 282 5.26 -2.89 -57.46
N CYS A 283 6.37 -3.53 -57.80
CA CYS A 283 7.58 -3.57 -56.96
C CYS A 283 8.70 -2.71 -57.57
N SER A 284 8.37 -1.45 -57.87
CA SER A 284 9.31 -0.46 -58.41
C SER A 284 9.34 0.82 -57.56
N GLY A 285 10.33 1.70 -57.79
CA GLY A 285 10.47 2.97 -57.05
C GLY A 285 10.94 2.78 -55.60
N ASP A 286 10.14 3.29 -54.65
CA ASP A 286 10.41 3.29 -53.19
C ASP A 286 10.02 1.98 -52.49
N SER A 287 9.62 0.97 -53.26
CA SER A 287 9.38 -0.38 -52.76
C SER A 287 10.70 -1.14 -52.63
N PHE A 288 10.69 -2.25 -51.89
CA PHE A 288 11.86 -3.12 -51.80
C PHE A 288 11.66 -4.35 -52.67
N PHE A 289 12.45 -4.44 -53.75
CA PHE A 289 12.45 -5.56 -54.68
C PHE A 289 13.83 -6.18 -54.80
N ARG A 290 13.90 -7.51 -54.72
CA ARG A 290 15.11 -8.29 -54.98
C ARG A 290 14.78 -9.57 -55.71
N ASN A 291 15.53 -9.83 -56.77
CA ASN A 291 15.56 -11.15 -57.41
C ASN A 291 16.95 -11.76 -57.20
N ILE A 292 17.00 -12.95 -56.62
CA ILE A 292 18.24 -13.64 -56.26
C ILE A 292 18.23 -15.02 -56.93
N THR A 293 19.18 -15.26 -57.82
CA THR A 293 19.40 -16.56 -58.45
C THR A 293 20.45 -17.36 -57.67
N LEU A 294 20.11 -18.60 -57.33
CA LEU A 294 20.93 -19.51 -56.53
C LEU A 294 21.37 -20.71 -57.38
N ARG A 295 22.27 -21.55 -56.85
CA ARG A 295 22.72 -22.79 -57.54
C ARG A 295 21.54 -23.75 -57.77
N ARG A 296 21.55 -24.49 -58.90
CA ARG A 296 20.54 -25.49 -59.34
C ARG A 296 19.18 -24.91 -59.79
N ASP A 297 19.18 -23.75 -60.46
CA ASP A 297 17.98 -23.11 -61.03
C ASP A 297 16.92 -22.70 -59.98
N TRP A 298 17.37 -22.39 -58.76
CA TRP A 298 16.52 -21.80 -57.74
C TRP A 298 16.51 -20.28 -57.89
N GLU A 299 15.32 -19.69 -57.83
CA GLU A 299 15.11 -18.25 -57.96
C GLU A 299 14.26 -17.78 -56.78
N ILE A 300 14.67 -16.71 -56.11
CA ILE A 300 13.91 -16.10 -55.03
C ILE A 300 13.59 -14.67 -55.44
N SER A 301 12.31 -14.38 -55.60
CA SER A 301 11.79 -13.04 -55.83
C SER A 301 11.13 -12.53 -54.56
N ILE A 302 11.59 -11.38 -54.08
CA ILE A 302 11.11 -10.72 -52.87
C ILE A 302 10.53 -9.37 -53.25
N CYS A 303 9.34 -9.07 -52.77
CA CYS A 303 8.72 -7.76 -52.91
C CYS A 303 8.04 -7.29 -51.63
N MET A 304 8.39 -6.09 -51.20
CA MET A 304 7.64 -5.32 -50.21
C MET A 304 7.08 -4.08 -50.90
N PRO A 305 5.78 -4.07 -51.25
CA PRO A 305 5.17 -2.99 -52.02
C PRO A 305 4.95 -1.73 -51.17
N GLY A 306 4.67 -0.62 -51.83
CA GLY A 306 4.38 0.67 -51.19
C GLY A 306 5.59 1.60 -51.06
N ASN A 307 5.36 2.74 -50.43
CA ASN A 307 6.39 3.76 -50.22
C ASN A 307 7.16 3.50 -48.92
N LEU A 308 8.34 2.87 -49.02
CA LEU A 308 9.18 2.57 -47.86
C LEU A 308 10.16 3.70 -47.51
N SER A 309 10.06 4.88 -48.15
CA SER A 309 10.81 6.08 -47.72
C SER A 309 10.20 6.76 -46.50
N SER A 310 8.94 6.45 -46.17
CA SER A 310 8.28 6.87 -44.93
C SER A 310 8.34 5.79 -43.85
N SER A 311 8.68 6.19 -42.63
CA SER A 311 8.60 5.32 -41.47
C SER A 311 7.12 4.99 -41.13
N PRO A 312 6.80 3.73 -40.75
CA PRO A 312 5.48 3.40 -40.21
C PRO A 312 5.27 3.95 -38.79
N PHE A 313 6.34 4.35 -38.08
CA PHE A 313 6.22 4.95 -36.76
C PHE A 313 5.78 6.41 -36.86
N THR A 314 4.97 6.83 -35.89
CA THR A 314 4.56 8.22 -35.70
C THR A 314 5.30 8.84 -34.53
N GLN A 315 5.51 10.15 -34.57
CA GLN A 315 6.23 10.90 -33.53
C GLN A 315 5.35 11.15 -32.29
N THR A 316 4.89 10.09 -31.65
CA THR A 316 4.04 10.12 -30.45
C THR A 316 4.44 9.01 -29.49
N ARG A 317 4.11 9.19 -28.20
CA ARG A 317 4.21 8.15 -27.18
C ARG A 317 2.91 7.40 -26.92
N ASP A 318 1.83 7.79 -27.60
CA ASP A 318 0.59 7.01 -27.63
C ASP A 318 0.86 5.63 -28.26
N ARG A 319 0.03 4.64 -27.93
CA ARG A 319 0.09 3.32 -28.56
C ARG A 319 -0.06 3.45 -30.06
N GLN A 320 0.75 2.68 -30.80
CA GLN A 320 0.73 2.63 -32.25
C GLN A 320 0.61 1.18 -32.70
N ASP A 321 -0.29 0.95 -33.64
CA ASP A 321 -0.52 -0.35 -34.27
C ASP A 321 -0.44 -0.13 -35.80
N PHE A 322 0.35 -0.95 -36.49
CA PHE A 322 0.49 -0.88 -37.94
C PHE A 322 0.83 -2.26 -38.52
N ASP A 323 0.54 -2.41 -39.82
CA ASP A 323 0.77 -3.64 -40.58
C ASP A 323 1.81 -3.43 -41.68
N GLU A 324 2.65 -4.44 -41.88
CA GLU A 324 3.62 -4.51 -42.98
C GLU A 324 3.38 -5.79 -43.79
N VAL A 325 3.60 -5.73 -45.12
CA VAL A 325 3.37 -6.88 -46.01
C VAL A 325 4.61 -7.20 -46.84
N LEU A 326 5.01 -8.47 -46.86
CA LEU A 326 6.13 -8.98 -47.65
C LEU A 326 5.71 -10.18 -48.48
N TYR A 327 6.00 -10.15 -49.78
CA TYR A 327 5.79 -11.24 -50.71
C TYR A 327 7.11 -11.94 -50.99
N ILE A 328 7.11 -13.27 -50.89
CA ILE A 328 8.26 -14.10 -51.21
C ILE A 328 7.79 -15.18 -52.17
N ALA A 329 8.40 -15.22 -53.35
CA ALA A 329 8.19 -16.25 -54.36
C ALA A 329 9.49 -17.04 -54.52
N ILE A 330 9.42 -18.35 -54.31
CA ILE A 330 10.56 -19.26 -54.44
C ILE A 330 10.27 -20.19 -55.61
N ARG A 331 11.17 -20.23 -56.59
CA ARG A 331 11.17 -21.19 -57.69
C ARG A 331 12.13 -22.32 -57.39
N SER A 332 11.64 -23.56 -57.48
CA SER A 332 12.44 -24.78 -57.34
C SER A 332 12.08 -25.74 -58.48
N TYR A 333 13.05 -26.11 -59.33
CA TYR A 333 12.85 -27.05 -60.45
C TYR A 333 11.60 -26.74 -61.34
N ASN A 334 11.36 -25.45 -61.60
CA ASN A 334 10.20 -24.89 -62.35
C ASN A 334 8.84 -24.89 -61.61
N ILE A 335 8.80 -25.17 -60.32
CA ILE A 335 7.62 -24.98 -59.48
C ILE A 335 7.80 -23.70 -58.67
N TRP A 336 6.82 -22.80 -58.73
CA TRP A 336 6.76 -21.62 -57.90
C TRP A 336 6.00 -21.91 -56.61
N THR A 337 6.49 -21.37 -55.51
CA THR A 337 5.79 -21.34 -54.22
C THR A 337 5.83 -19.91 -53.74
N THR A 338 4.66 -19.28 -53.73
CA THR A 338 4.50 -17.88 -53.33
C THR A 338 3.77 -17.83 -52.01
N PHE A 339 4.26 -16.99 -51.10
CA PHE A 339 3.55 -16.70 -49.86
C PHE A 339 3.65 -15.23 -49.48
N MET A 340 2.59 -14.75 -48.86
CA MET A 340 2.46 -13.41 -48.30
C MET A 340 2.62 -13.49 -46.79
N LEU A 341 3.44 -12.59 -46.25
CA LEU A 341 3.60 -12.37 -44.82
C LEU A 341 2.96 -11.03 -44.46
N THR A 342 1.96 -11.06 -43.59
CA THR A 342 1.37 -9.86 -42.98
C THR A 342 1.86 -9.78 -41.54
N CYS A 343 2.67 -8.77 -41.23
CA CYS A 343 3.18 -8.53 -39.89
C CYS A 343 2.38 -7.43 -39.21
N SER A 344 1.67 -7.76 -38.13
CA SER A 344 1.02 -6.78 -37.28
C SER A 344 1.92 -6.44 -36.10
N THR A 345 2.28 -5.17 -35.97
CA THR A 345 3.16 -4.65 -34.92
C THR A 345 2.39 -3.70 -34.01
N THR A 346 2.49 -3.94 -32.70
CA THR A 346 2.01 -3.05 -31.65
C THR A 346 3.21 -2.52 -30.86
N ILE A 347 3.34 -1.20 -30.77
CA ILE A 347 4.38 -0.53 -29.99
C ILE A 347 3.80 0.54 -29.07
N GLY A 348 4.36 0.70 -27.88
CA GLY A 348 3.94 1.71 -26.91
C GLY A 348 4.68 1.56 -25.60
N TYR A 349 4.15 2.11 -24.51
CA TYR A 349 4.82 2.13 -23.21
C TYR A 349 4.17 1.21 -22.21
N PHE A 350 4.97 0.69 -21.28
CA PHE A 350 4.46 0.00 -20.10
C PHE A 350 5.21 0.47 -18.86
N ARG A 351 4.60 0.23 -17.69
CA ARG A 351 5.18 0.57 -16.39
C ARG A 351 6.20 -0.48 -15.96
N LEU A 352 7.41 -0.05 -15.58
CA LEU A 352 8.42 -0.94 -15.02
C LEU A 352 8.01 -1.49 -13.64
N PRO A 353 8.48 -2.68 -13.25
CA PRO A 353 8.31 -3.20 -11.89
C PRO A 353 8.82 -2.22 -10.83
N ASN A 354 8.00 -1.97 -9.81
CA ASN A 354 8.31 -1.15 -8.64
C ASN A 354 7.42 -1.55 -7.45
N ILE A 355 7.61 -0.94 -6.28
CA ILE A 355 6.78 -1.28 -5.12
C ILE A 355 5.29 -0.96 -5.32
N GLY A 356 4.97 0.11 -6.05
CA GLY A 356 3.61 0.54 -6.31
C GLY A 356 2.80 -0.38 -7.22
N ASN A 357 3.44 -1.32 -7.93
CA ASN A 357 2.78 -2.37 -8.73
C ASN A 357 3.19 -3.78 -8.29
N ALA A 358 3.52 -3.96 -7.01
CA ALA A 358 3.89 -5.24 -6.42
C ALA A 358 5.06 -5.95 -7.14
N ASN A 359 6.04 -5.18 -7.63
CA ASN A 359 7.20 -5.64 -8.38
C ASN A 359 6.84 -6.41 -9.66
N LYS A 360 5.74 -6.04 -10.33
CA LYS A 360 5.30 -6.66 -11.59
C LYS A 360 5.23 -5.64 -12.71
N PRO A 361 5.56 -6.00 -13.97
CA PRO A 361 5.40 -5.10 -15.10
C PRO A 361 3.92 -4.75 -15.31
N GLY A 362 3.65 -3.50 -15.70
CA GLY A 362 2.30 -3.06 -16.05
C GLY A 362 1.85 -3.49 -17.46
N PRO A 363 0.56 -3.29 -17.80
CA PRO A 363 0.06 -3.49 -19.16
C PRO A 363 0.59 -2.43 -20.14
N LEU A 364 0.35 -2.64 -21.44
CA LEU A 364 0.53 -1.60 -22.46
C LEU A 364 -0.40 -0.43 -22.17
N LEU A 365 0.12 0.78 -22.32
CA LEU A 365 -0.63 2.01 -22.13
C LEU A 365 -1.07 2.57 -23.48
N GLU A 366 -2.33 2.98 -23.56
CA GLU A 366 -2.93 3.55 -24.78
C GLU A 366 -2.45 4.98 -25.06
N LYS A 367 -2.12 5.74 -24.00
CA LYS A 367 -1.77 7.15 -24.05
C LYS A 367 -0.40 7.42 -23.47
N ASP A 368 0.22 8.52 -23.91
CA ASP A 368 1.52 9.00 -23.44
C ASP A 368 1.55 9.10 -21.89
N PRO A 369 2.28 8.21 -21.21
CA PRO A 369 2.34 8.21 -19.74
C PRO A 369 3.15 9.38 -19.18
N MET A 370 3.85 10.12 -20.04
CA MET A 370 4.68 11.26 -19.66
C MET A 370 3.98 12.61 -19.88
N LYS A 371 2.75 12.61 -20.42
CA LYS A 371 1.96 13.81 -20.70
C LYS A 371 1.20 14.34 -19.47
N THR A 372 1.09 13.54 -18.42
CA THR A 372 0.35 13.84 -17.19
C THR A 372 1.19 13.51 -15.96
N ASP A 373 1.91 14.51 -15.43
CA ASP A 373 1.85 14.91 -14.01
C ASP A 373 2.88 16.02 -13.72
N GLU A 374 2.47 17.06 -13.01
CA GLU A 374 3.34 18.12 -12.48
C GLU A 374 4.37 17.62 -11.44
N HIS A 375 4.31 16.33 -11.07
CA HIS A 375 5.04 15.75 -9.94
C HIS A 375 6.09 14.70 -10.30
N ILE A 376 6.25 14.35 -11.58
CA ILE A 376 7.33 13.48 -11.99
C ILE A 376 8.49 14.39 -12.44
N PRO A 377 9.70 14.25 -11.89
CA PRO A 377 10.89 14.89 -12.45
C PRO A 377 11.26 14.19 -13.76
N VAL A 378 10.34 14.10 -14.72
CA VAL A 378 10.68 13.72 -16.09
C VAL A 378 11.41 14.91 -16.64
N HIS A 379 12.68 14.71 -16.95
CA HIS A 379 13.42 15.59 -17.84
C HIS A 379 12.50 15.94 -19.01
N ARG A 380 12.08 17.22 -19.07
CA ARG A 380 11.28 17.74 -20.17
C ARG A 380 12.04 17.46 -21.45
N TYR A 381 11.68 16.38 -22.14
CA TYR A 381 12.07 16.17 -23.52
C TYR A 381 11.39 17.29 -24.30
N ARG A 382 12.17 18.34 -24.57
CA ARG A 382 11.80 19.38 -25.53
C ARG A 382 12.32 18.85 -26.86
N PRO A 383 11.47 18.38 -27.78
CA PRO A 383 11.94 18.01 -29.10
C PRO A 383 12.68 19.24 -29.68
N PRO A 384 13.95 19.12 -30.10
CA PRO A 384 14.61 20.21 -30.81
C PRO A 384 13.76 20.60 -32.02
N ALA A 385 13.38 21.87 -32.06
CA ALA A 385 12.47 22.48 -33.04
C ALA A 385 13.25 22.92 -34.29
N GLU A 386 14.10 22.06 -34.85
CA GLU A 386 14.78 22.38 -36.11
C GLU A 386 14.28 21.45 -37.23
N PRO A 387 13.54 21.98 -38.22
CA PRO A 387 13.20 21.24 -39.43
C PRO A 387 14.47 20.79 -40.17
N LEU A 388 14.41 19.62 -40.81
CA LEU A 388 15.46 19.15 -41.72
C LEU A 388 15.75 20.17 -42.83
N ASP A 389 17.00 20.13 -43.30
CA ASP A 389 17.35 20.53 -44.66
C ASP A 389 16.54 19.67 -45.65
N SER A 390 15.66 20.31 -46.42
CA SER A 390 14.64 19.71 -47.28
C SER A 390 15.19 19.07 -48.57
N SER A 391 16.52 18.95 -48.70
CA SER A 391 17.17 18.62 -49.97
C SER A 391 17.46 17.13 -50.21
N LYS A 392 17.39 16.24 -49.21
CA LYS A 392 17.69 14.80 -49.38
C LYS A 392 16.50 13.90 -49.01
N ARG A 393 16.14 13.00 -49.92
CA ARG A 393 15.08 12.00 -49.69
C ARG A 393 15.62 10.88 -48.77
N PRO A 394 14.84 10.37 -47.80
CA PRO A 394 15.25 9.23 -46.97
C PRO A 394 15.51 7.99 -47.83
N GLY A 395 16.54 7.23 -47.47
CA GLY A 395 16.91 6.03 -48.23
C GLY A 395 17.71 6.32 -49.49
N GLU A 396 17.95 7.58 -49.86
CA GLU A 396 18.68 7.93 -51.06
C GLU A 396 20.20 7.82 -50.82
N ASP A 397 20.86 7.00 -51.64
CA ASP A 397 22.32 6.89 -51.63
C ASP A 397 22.98 8.09 -52.34
N PRO A 398 24.32 8.25 -52.30
CA PRO A 398 25.00 9.35 -53.00
C PRO A 398 24.78 9.40 -54.51
N SER A 399 24.29 8.32 -55.13
CA SER A 399 24.00 8.20 -56.56
C SER A 399 22.53 8.50 -56.91
N GLY A 400 21.68 8.77 -55.92
CA GLY A 400 20.25 9.01 -56.10
C GLY A 400 19.39 7.73 -56.13
N LYS A 401 19.99 6.56 -55.86
CA LYS A 401 19.28 5.28 -55.82
C LYS A 401 18.65 5.08 -54.44
N PHE A 402 17.39 4.64 -54.42
CA PHE A 402 16.72 4.26 -53.19
C PHE A 402 17.27 2.93 -52.65
N LEU A 403 17.72 2.97 -51.39
CA LEU A 403 18.18 1.85 -50.60
C LEU A 403 17.41 1.83 -49.28
N LEU A 404 16.57 0.82 -49.10
CA LEU A 404 15.82 0.63 -47.85
C LEU A 404 16.76 0.57 -46.62
N GLU A 405 17.97 0.03 -46.77
CA GLU A 405 18.99 -0.01 -45.70
C GLU A 405 19.30 1.37 -45.11
N LEU A 406 19.15 2.45 -45.88
CA LEU A 406 19.43 3.83 -45.46
C LEU A 406 18.20 4.58 -44.89
N VAL A 407 17.01 3.97 -44.86
CA VAL A 407 15.79 4.61 -44.35
C VAL A 407 15.72 4.56 -42.81
N PRO A 408 15.68 5.69 -42.07
CA PRO A 408 15.53 5.64 -40.62
C PRO A 408 14.12 5.17 -40.19
N GLY A 409 14.03 4.52 -39.03
CA GLY A 409 12.74 4.13 -38.43
C GLY A 409 11.95 3.11 -39.25
N LYS A 410 12.61 2.17 -39.93
CA LYS A 410 11.92 1.09 -40.67
C LYS A 410 11.11 0.22 -39.72
N GLY A 411 9.97 -0.29 -40.17
CA GLY A 411 9.21 -1.26 -39.40
C GLY A 411 9.97 -2.58 -39.21
N PRO A 412 9.56 -3.42 -38.24
CA PRO A 412 10.22 -4.69 -37.96
C PRO A 412 10.31 -5.63 -39.16
N LEU A 413 9.28 -5.70 -40.01
CA LEU A 413 9.28 -6.57 -41.18
C LEU A 413 10.18 -6.01 -42.29
N ALA A 414 10.14 -4.69 -42.54
CA ALA A 414 11.05 -4.04 -43.48
C ALA A 414 12.52 -4.22 -43.06
N LEU A 415 12.83 -4.08 -41.77
CA LEU A 415 14.16 -4.31 -41.23
C LEU A 415 14.61 -5.76 -41.41
N LEU A 416 13.73 -6.72 -41.11
CA LEU A 416 13.99 -8.16 -41.30
C LEU A 416 14.22 -8.50 -42.78
N ALA A 417 13.42 -7.92 -43.69
CA ALA A 417 13.55 -8.12 -45.13
C ALA A 417 14.93 -7.66 -45.65
N VAL A 418 15.39 -6.46 -45.25
CA VAL A 418 16.72 -5.96 -45.63
C VAL A 418 17.84 -6.80 -44.99
N ALA A 419 17.67 -7.23 -43.73
CA ALA A 419 18.65 -8.06 -43.06
C ALA A 419 18.85 -9.40 -43.77
N LEU A 420 17.76 -10.03 -44.23
CA LEU A 420 17.78 -11.35 -44.89
C LEU A 420 18.10 -11.31 -46.39
N PHE A 421 17.61 -10.28 -47.12
CA PHE A 421 17.64 -10.24 -48.59
C PHE A 421 18.36 -9.02 -49.17
N GLY A 422 18.73 -8.03 -48.36
CA GLY A 422 19.42 -6.82 -48.79
C GLY A 422 20.86 -7.06 -49.25
N GLU A 423 21.53 -6.00 -49.71
CA GLU A 423 22.98 -6.04 -50.01
C GLU A 423 23.77 -6.37 -48.73
N GLY A 424 24.79 -7.21 -48.85
CA GLY A 424 25.56 -7.67 -47.68
C GLY A 424 24.85 -8.70 -46.79
N SER A 425 23.62 -9.13 -47.15
CA SER A 425 22.95 -10.23 -46.47
C SER A 425 23.65 -11.57 -46.69
N PHE A 426 23.24 -12.58 -45.93
CA PHE A 426 23.77 -13.94 -46.06
C PHE A 426 23.62 -14.50 -47.47
N LEU A 427 22.45 -14.29 -48.10
CA LEU A 427 22.21 -14.75 -49.48
C LEU A 427 23.13 -14.04 -50.48
N ASP A 428 23.42 -12.76 -50.26
CA ASP A 428 24.22 -11.93 -51.15
C ASP A 428 25.73 -12.19 -51.04
N THR A 429 26.21 -12.58 -49.85
CA THR A 429 27.64 -12.71 -49.53
C THR A 429 28.15 -14.16 -49.49
N ARG A 430 27.34 -15.12 -49.02
CA ARG A 430 27.79 -16.51 -48.74
C ARG A 430 27.37 -17.52 -49.79
N LEU A 431 26.33 -17.23 -50.58
CA LEU A 431 25.83 -18.15 -51.63
C LEU A 431 26.36 -17.84 -53.03
N LYS A 432 27.16 -16.78 -53.19
CA LYS A 432 27.91 -16.49 -54.42
C LYS A 432 29.16 -17.40 -54.49
N PRO A 433 29.58 -17.85 -55.69
CA PRO A 433 30.49 -18.98 -55.89
C PRO A 433 31.96 -18.80 -55.46
N THR A 434 32.33 -17.72 -54.75
CA THR A 434 33.73 -17.26 -54.59
C THR A 434 34.39 -17.52 -53.24
N VAL A 435 33.70 -18.11 -52.25
CA VAL A 435 34.34 -18.36 -50.93
C VAL A 435 34.96 -19.76 -50.88
N ASN A 436 36.28 -19.82 -51.11
CA ASN A 436 37.09 -21.01 -50.81
C ASN A 436 37.25 -21.15 -49.29
N ILE A 437 36.36 -21.90 -48.65
CA ILE A 437 36.53 -22.31 -47.25
C ILE A 437 37.70 -23.30 -47.19
N THR A 438 38.76 -22.94 -46.48
CA THR A 438 39.92 -23.81 -46.25
C THR A 438 39.53 -24.97 -45.34
N ARG A 439 39.81 -26.20 -45.80
CA ARG A 439 39.48 -27.45 -45.10
C ARG A 439 40.05 -27.47 -43.67
N SER A 440 39.19 -27.71 -42.67
CA SER A 440 39.60 -28.15 -41.35
C SER A 440 38.93 -29.48 -41.02
N SER A 441 39.75 -30.46 -40.67
CA SER A 441 39.30 -31.81 -40.32
C SER A 441 38.51 -31.80 -39.00
N GLY A 442 37.17 -31.76 -39.04
CA GLY A 442 36.36 -31.90 -37.83
C GLY A 442 34.83 -31.81 -37.99
N LEU A 443 34.11 -32.40 -37.02
CA LEU A 443 32.65 -32.30 -36.77
C LEU A 443 32.24 -30.93 -36.18
N GLU A 444 33.11 -29.92 -36.24
CA GLU A 444 32.95 -28.63 -35.56
C GLU A 444 32.15 -27.63 -36.39
N CYS A 445 31.32 -26.85 -35.69
CA CYS A 445 30.49 -25.81 -36.28
C CYS A 445 31.30 -24.55 -36.58
N VAL A 446 31.40 -24.19 -37.85
CA VAL A 446 32.14 -23.01 -38.30
C VAL A 446 31.26 -21.75 -38.29
N GLU A 447 30.01 -21.83 -38.76
CA GLU A 447 29.10 -20.67 -38.87
C GLU A 447 27.64 -21.15 -38.98
N TYR A 448 26.68 -20.33 -38.51
CA TYR A 448 25.25 -20.62 -38.60
C TYR A 448 24.58 -19.77 -39.69
N GLY A 449 23.63 -20.37 -40.40
CA GLY A 449 22.74 -19.60 -41.29
C GLY A 449 21.80 -18.68 -40.50
N PRO A 450 21.28 -17.59 -41.11
CA PRO A 450 20.32 -16.72 -40.44
C PRO A 450 19.09 -17.50 -39.99
N MET A 451 18.57 -17.18 -38.81
CA MET A 451 17.43 -17.85 -38.19
C MET A 451 17.63 -19.34 -37.90
N ALA A 452 18.88 -19.83 -37.89
CA ALA A 452 19.19 -21.23 -37.58
C ALA A 452 18.66 -21.70 -36.21
N PHE A 453 18.43 -20.79 -35.26
CA PHE A 453 17.80 -21.12 -33.97
C PHE A 453 16.40 -21.76 -34.10
N SER A 454 15.72 -21.60 -35.25
CA SER A 454 14.40 -22.18 -35.55
C SER A 454 14.49 -23.52 -36.31
N ALA A 455 15.69 -23.96 -36.66
CA ALA A 455 15.96 -25.20 -37.40
C ALA A 455 16.99 -26.07 -36.68
N SER A 456 16.72 -27.37 -36.53
CA SER A 456 17.62 -28.31 -35.83
C SER A 456 18.97 -28.55 -36.53
N PHE A 457 19.14 -28.06 -37.77
CA PHE A 457 20.31 -28.26 -38.61
C PHE A 457 20.61 -26.98 -39.41
N GLY A 458 21.38 -26.05 -38.82
CA GLY A 458 21.73 -24.76 -39.46
C GLY A 458 23.21 -24.41 -39.40
N CYS A 459 24.04 -25.38 -39.03
CA CYS A 459 25.46 -25.22 -38.75
C CYS A 459 26.34 -25.70 -39.93
N LEU A 460 27.36 -24.92 -40.28
CA LEU A 460 28.38 -25.26 -41.28
C LEU A 460 29.46 -26.18 -40.70
N ASN A 461 29.49 -27.44 -41.14
CA ASN A 461 30.61 -28.36 -40.88
C ASN A 461 31.28 -28.72 -42.23
N ASP A 462 32.59 -28.93 -42.26
CA ASP A 462 33.47 -29.04 -43.44
C ASP A 462 33.26 -30.28 -44.36
N SER A 463 32.05 -30.84 -44.42
CA SER A 463 31.72 -31.97 -45.31
C SER A 463 31.22 -31.51 -46.68
N PRO A 464 31.37 -32.32 -47.75
CA PRO A 464 30.96 -32.00 -49.14
C PRO A 464 29.45 -31.80 -49.35
N MET A 465 28.68 -31.68 -48.27
CA MET A 465 27.31 -31.14 -48.20
C MET A 465 27.24 -29.62 -48.47
N ASN A 466 28.37 -28.98 -48.82
CA ASN A 466 28.56 -27.59 -49.30
C ASN A 466 27.69 -27.13 -50.49
N GLY A 467 26.65 -27.88 -50.86
CA GLY A 467 25.67 -27.52 -51.88
C GLY A 467 24.28 -27.19 -51.36
N ASN A 468 23.91 -27.48 -50.10
CA ASN A 468 22.50 -27.45 -49.67
C ASN A 468 22.17 -26.40 -48.58
N MET A 469 23.09 -25.49 -48.24
CA MET A 469 22.85 -24.42 -47.25
C MET A 469 21.64 -23.56 -47.61
N HIS A 470 21.49 -23.22 -48.89
CA HIS A 470 20.31 -22.50 -49.38
C HIS A 470 19.03 -23.30 -49.14
N VAL A 471 19.06 -24.64 -49.23
CA VAL A 471 17.91 -25.50 -48.96
C VAL A 471 17.49 -25.40 -47.48
N TYR A 472 18.44 -25.42 -46.55
CA TYR A 472 18.13 -25.25 -45.11
C TYR A 472 17.59 -23.86 -44.80
N PHE A 473 18.19 -22.82 -45.38
CA PHE A 473 17.68 -21.46 -45.23
C PHE A 473 16.26 -21.32 -45.81
N LEU A 474 15.99 -21.92 -46.96
CA LEU A 474 14.65 -21.93 -47.57
C LEU A 474 13.64 -22.75 -46.76
N GLN A 475 14.05 -23.86 -46.14
CA GLN A 475 13.22 -24.58 -45.17
C GLN A 475 12.90 -23.72 -43.94
N THR A 476 13.84 -22.88 -43.49
CA THR A 476 13.61 -21.91 -42.42
C THR A 476 12.61 -20.83 -42.84
N LEU A 477 12.71 -20.30 -44.07
CA LEU A 477 11.72 -19.38 -44.66
C LEU A 477 10.34 -20.03 -44.89
N ALA A 478 10.28 -21.36 -45.00
CA ALA A 478 9.01 -22.06 -45.10
C ALA A 478 8.22 -22.03 -43.78
N LYS A 479 8.87 -21.87 -42.62
CA LYS A 479 8.23 -21.91 -41.30
C LYS A 479 7.79 -20.53 -40.81
N LYS A 480 6.59 -20.46 -40.26
CA LYS A 480 6.02 -19.24 -39.64
C LYS A 480 6.81 -18.82 -38.40
N GLU A 481 7.20 -19.79 -37.57
CA GLU A 481 7.86 -19.58 -36.29
C GLU A 481 9.21 -18.88 -36.43
N SER A 482 9.93 -19.12 -37.53
CA SER A 482 11.19 -18.45 -37.85
C SER A 482 10.99 -16.94 -38.00
N PHE A 483 9.91 -16.53 -38.65
CA PHE A 483 9.56 -15.11 -38.82
C PHE A 483 9.06 -14.50 -37.52
N ASP A 484 8.25 -15.19 -36.72
CA ASP A 484 7.84 -14.70 -35.40
C ASP A 484 9.09 -14.39 -34.53
N GLN A 485 10.06 -15.30 -34.48
CA GLN A 485 11.32 -15.09 -33.74
C GLN A 485 12.23 -14.02 -34.39
N GLY A 486 12.30 -13.97 -35.72
CA GLY A 486 13.04 -12.93 -36.45
C GLY A 486 12.48 -11.53 -36.20
N LEU A 487 11.16 -11.38 -36.14
CA LEU A 487 10.47 -10.13 -35.84
C LEU A 487 10.69 -9.69 -34.38
N MET A 488 10.72 -10.64 -33.44
CA MET A 488 11.12 -10.34 -32.06
C MET A 488 12.55 -9.79 -31.98
N LEU A 489 13.50 -10.35 -32.74
CA LEU A 489 14.86 -9.83 -32.81
C LEU A 489 14.93 -8.47 -33.53
N ALA A 490 14.08 -8.25 -34.54
CA ALA A 490 13.96 -6.96 -35.23
C ALA A 490 13.44 -5.88 -34.28
N ASN A 491 12.39 -6.16 -33.51
CA ASN A 491 11.89 -5.28 -32.45
C ASN A 491 12.98 -4.93 -31.43
N MET A 492 13.81 -5.92 -31.05
CA MET A 492 14.93 -5.68 -30.15
C MET A 492 15.98 -4.77 -30.78
N ALA A 493 16.35 -4.99 -32.04
CA ALA A 493 17.31 -4.13 -32.74
C ALA A 493 16.80 -2.69 -32.83
N ILE A 494 15.51 -2.49 -33.16
CA ILE A 494 14.87 -1.17 -33.19
C ILE A 494 14.91 -0.48 -31.82
N LEU A 495 14.56 -1.20 -30.75
CA LEU A 495 14.55 -0.65 -29.39
C LEU A 495 15.94 -0.52 -28.75
N SER A 496 16.98 -1.05 -29.39
CA SER A 496 18.38 -0.92 -28.97
C SER A 496 19.14 0.15 -29.75
N ASP A 497 18.56 0.69 -30.82
CA ASP A 497 19.15 1.76 -31.62
C ASP A 497 19.10 3.08 -30.84
N MET A 498 20.29 3.52 -30.42
CA MET A 498 20.51 4.73 -29.62
C MET A 498 21.22 5.83 -30.41
N ASP A 499 21.77 5.52 -31.59
CA ASP A 499 22.62 6.43 -32.36
C ASP A 499 21.83 7.60 -32.99
N ASN A 500 20.52 7.42 -33.16
CA ASN A 500 19.61 8.44 -33.68
C ASN A 500 19.04 9.38 -32.60
N LEU A 501 19.41 9.20 -31.32
CA LEU A 501 18.75 9.82 -30.18
C LEU A 501 19.66 10.79 -29.43
N TRP A 502 19.37 12.09 -29.50
CA TRP A 502 20.11 13.09 -28.69
C TRP A 502 19.80 13.01 -27.19
N LYS A 503 18.73 12.33 -26.76
CA LYS A 503 18.42 11.97 -25.35
C LYS A 503 17.49 10.75 -25.28
N GLY A 504 17.96 9.66 -24.66
CA GLY A 504 17.11 8.52 -24.31
C GLY A 504 16.23 8.80 -23.08
N ILE A 505 15.39 7.83 -22.71
CA ILE A 505 14.67 7.84 -21.43
C ILE A 505 15.62 7.29 -20.36
N PRO A 506 15.99 8.06 -19.32
CA PRO A 506 16.80 7.55 -18.23
C PRO A 506 15.99 6.57 -17.38
N VAL A 507 16.54 5.37 -17.20
CA VAL A 507 16.04 4.39 -16.24
C VAL A 507 16.77 4.62 -14.93
N GLU A 508 16.01 4.96 -13.90
CA GLU A 508 16.52 5.32 -12.58
C GLU A 508 16.03 4.33 -11.54
N ILE A 509 16.89 4.05 -10.56
CA ILE A 509 16.55 3.24 -9.40
C ILE A 509 16.59 4.15 -8.18
N GLN A 510 15.58 4.05 -7.32
CA GLN A 510 15.59 4.66 -6.00
C GLN A 510 15.42 3.59 -4.95
N SER A 511 16.41 3.47 -4.07
CA SER A 511 16.38 2.50 -2.99
C SER A 511 15.16 2.70 -2.09
N VAL A 512 14.64 1.62 -1.51
CA VAL A 512 13.55 1.70 -0.53
C VAL A 512 14.02 1.26 0.85
N ALA A 513 13.40 1.79 1.90
CA ALA A 513 13.66 1.40 3.28
C ALA A 513 12.36 1.17 4.06
N PRO A 514 12.30 0.14 4.92
CA PRO A 514 11.10 -0.18 5.70
C PRO A 514 10.87 0.85 6.81
N ILE A 515 9.61 1.23 6.99
CA ILE A 515 9.12 1.97 8.15
C ILE A 515 7.96 1.19 8.77
N THR A 516 8.08 0.90 10.06
CA THR A 516 7.01 0.24 10.81
C THR A 516 5.91 1.23 11.17
N LYS A 517 4.66 0.92 10.80
CA LYS A 517 3.48 1.69 11.18
C LYS A 517 2.43 0.78 11.85
N PRO A 518 1.50 1.34 12.64
CA PRO A 518 0.34 0.57 13.08
C PRO A 518 -0.51 0.16 11.88
N ALA A 519 -1.04 -1.06 11.93
CA ALA A 519 -1.99 -1.60 10.97
C ALA A 519 -3.30 -1.92 11.67
N ILE A 520 -4.28 -1.03 11.51
CA ILE A 520 -5.58 -1.09 12.15
C ILE A 520 -6.65 -1.09 11.07
N SER A 521 -7.52 -2.09 11.08
CA SER A 521 -8.64 -2.14 10.15
C SER A 521 -9.67 -1.03 10.46
N LYS A 522 -10.38 -0.55 9.43
CA LYS A 522 -11.46 0.45 9.62
C LYS A 522 -12.54 -0.05 10.57
N LEU A 523 -12.87 -1.34 10.51
CA LEU A 523 -13.83 -1.97 11.42
C LEU A 523 -13.34 -1.92 12.87
N SER A 524 -12.07 -2.29 13.09
CA SER A 524 -11.42 -2.23 14.41
C SER A 524 -11.45 -0.81 14.97
N MET A 525 -11.22 0.21 14.12
CA MET A 525 -11.29 1.60 14.53
C MET A 525 -12.67 2.00 15.04
N ILE A 526 -13.74 1.63 14.31
CA ILE A 526 -15.12 1.96 14.67
C ILE A 526 -15.51 1.23 15.97
N VAL A 527 -15.26 -0.08 16.04
CA VAL A 527 -15.62 -0.90 17.20
C VAL A 527 -14.93 -0.38 18.46
N PHE A 528 -13.61 -0.17 18.41
CA PHE A 528 -12.86 0.30 19.57
C PHE A 528 -13.25 1.73 19.98
N SER A 529 -13.45 2.64 19.01
CA SER A 529 -13.92 4.00 19.30
C SER A 529 -15.29 4.01 19.97
N SER A 530 -16.21 3.14 19.54
CA SER A 530 -17.55 3.04 20.15
C SER A 530 -17.51 2.48 21.58
N LEU A 531 -16.68 1.47 21.84
CA LEU A 531 -16.49 0.90 23.17
C LEU A 531 -15.81 1.89 24.11
N LEU A 532 -14.72 2.52 23.67
CA LEU A 532 -14.01 3.54 24.44
C LEU A 532 -14.93 4.74 24.75
N GLY A 533 -15.67 5.22 23.75
CA GLY A 533 -16.64 6.30 23.92
C GLY A 533 -17.72 5.96 24.94
N THR A 534 -18.31 4.75 24.85
CA THR A 534 -19.33 4.27 25.79
C THR A 534 -18.78 4.20 27.21
N TYR A 535 -17.58 3.63 27.39
CA TYR A 535 -16.91 3.56 28.69
C TYR A 535 -16.65 4.94 29.28
N LEU A 536 -16.10 5.89 28.51
CA LEU A 536 -15.81 7.24 28.96
C LEU A 536 -17.09 8.01 29.34
N ILE A 537 -18.16 7.87 28.56
CA ILE A 537 -19.46 8.50 28.86
C ILE A 537 -20.04 7.95 30.17
N LEU A 538 -20.04 6.63 30.35
CA LEU A 538 -20.54 6.01 31.58
C LEU A 538 -19.70 6.42 32.80
N LEU A 539 -18.38 6.44 32.67
CA LEU A 539 -17.47 6.84 33.74
C LEU A 539 -17.65 8.32 34.10
N LEU A 540 -17.77 9.20 33.10
CA LEU A 540 -18.01 10.62 33.30
C LEU A 540 -19.38 10.87 33.93
N ALA A 541 -20.45 10.25 33.43
CA ALA A 541 -21.80 10.36 33.99
C ALA A 541 -21.83 9.91 35.45
N LEU A 542 -21.17 8.79 35.78
CA LEU A 542 -21.09 8.28 37.14
C LEU A 542 -20.28 9.21 38.05
N SER A 543 -19.18 9.78 37.57
CA SER A 543 -18.39 10.76 38.32
C SER A 543 -19.15 12.07 38.57
N CYS A 544 -19.84 12.60 37.57
CA CYS A 544 -20.70 13.78 37.72
C CYS A 544 -21.83 13.49 38.71
N TRP A 545 -22.44 12.31 38.64
CA TRP A 545 -23.46 11.90 39.61
C TRP A 545 -22.91 11.79 41.03
N ALA A 546 -21.69 11.29 41.20
CA ALA A 546 -20.98 11.25 42.48
C ALA A 546 -20.70 12.67 43.04
N SER A 547 -20.44 13.66 42.18
CA SER A 547 -20.08 15.02 42.58
C SER A 547 -21.26 15.96 42.77
N VAL A 548 -22.35 15.82 42.01
CA VAL A 548 -23.55 16.68 42.09
C VAL A 548 -24.33 16.43 43.38
N ARG A 549 -24.41 15.17 43.83
CA ARG A 549 -25.05 14.81 45.09
C ARG A 549 -24.03 14.79 46.22
N ILE A 550 -24.45 15.27 47.38
CA ILE A 550 -23.60 15.36 48.55
C ILE A 550 -23.68 14.07 49.34
N GLY A 551 -22.59 13.31 49.29
CA GLY A 551 -22.43 12.11 50.08
C GLY A 551 -22.03 12.41 51.52
N TRP A 552 -22.41 11.52 52.44
CA TRP A 552 -22.12 11.61 53.88
C TRP A 552 -20.68 11.20 54.26
N THR A 553 -19.94 10.55 53.35
CA THR A 553 -18.54 10.12 53.51
C THR A 553 -17.84 10.06 52.16
N ASP A 554 -16.54 10.32 52.04
CA ASP A 554 -15.87 10.52 50.74
C ASP A 554 -15.88 9.31 49.78
N SER A 555 -15.78 8.11 50.34
CA SER A 555 -15.86 6.86 49.60
C SER A 555 -16.61 5.82 50.44
N LEU A 556 -17.34 4.90 49.79
CA LEU A 556 -17.96 3.79 50.48
C LEU A 556 -16.89 2.71 50.71
N ASP A 557 -16.26 2.74 51.87
CA ASP A 557 -15.13 1.88 52.27
C ASP A 557 -15.29 1.35 53.70
N ALA A 558 -14.26 0.73 54.25
CA ALA A 558 -14.26 0.21 55.61
C ALA A 558 -14.53 1.31 56.67
N TYR A 559 -14.07 2.54 56.43
CA TYR A 559 -14.31 3.65 57.35
C TYR A 559 -15.78 4.11 57.30
N ALA A 560 -16.38 4.13 56.10
CA ALA A 560 -17.81 4.31 55.94
C ALA A 560 -18.62 3.23 56.69
N MET A 561 -18.20 1.97 56.63
CA MET A 561 -18.85 0.87 57.35
C MET A 561 -18.68 0.97 58.87
N LEU A 562 -17.52 1.44 59.35
CA LEU A 562 -17.29 1.67 60.78
C LEU A 562 -18.19 2.79 61.32
N LYS A 563 -18.42 3.85 60.53
CA LYS A 563 -19.40 4.90 60.85
C LYS A 563 -20.83 4.36 60.91
N MET A 564 -21.24 3.53 59.95
CA MET A 564 -22.56 2.89 59.99
C MET A 564 -22.69 1.94 61.19
N GLY A 565 -21.67 1.11 61.43
CA GLY A 565 -21.66 0.13 62.52
C GLY A 565 -21.72 0.77 63.90
N SER A 566 -20.94 1.84 64.14
CA SER A 566 -21.00 2.59 65.41
C SER A 566 -22.40 3.13 65.68
N THR A 567 -23.07 3.72 64.67
CA THR A 567 -24.43 4.26 64.86
C THR A 567 -25.49 3.20 65.10
N LEU A 568 -25.34 2.01 64.51
CA LEU A 568 -26.24 0.89 64.74
C LEU A 568 -26.05 0.28 66.14
N ALA A 569 -24.82 0.28 66.66
CA ALA A 569 -24.50 -0.24 67.98
C ALA A 569 -25.02 0.63 69.13
N THR A 570 -25.23 1.93 68.91
CA THR A 570 -25.76 2.86 69.92
C THR A 570 -27.27 2.94 69.96
N ASP A 571 -27.96 2.48 68.91
CA ASP A 571 -29.42 2.39 68.92
C ASP A 571 -29.86 1.19 69.78
N PRO A 572 -30.65 1.38 70.85
CA PRO A 572 -31.09 0.30 71.72
C PRO A 572 -31.84 -0.82 70.98
N PHE A 573 -32.54 -0.49 69.91
CA PHE A 573 -33.28 -1.46 69.11
C PHE A 573 -32.32 -2.33 68.28
N TYR A 574 -31.38 -1.70 67.57
CA TYR A 574 -30.45 -2.43 66.70
C TYR A 574 -29.36 -3.16 67.48
N SER A 575 -28.89 -2.61 68.59
CA SER A 575 -27.89 -3.23 69.47
C SER A 575 -28.35 -4.57 70.04
N GLU A 576 -29.61 -4.69 70.48
CA GLU A 576 -30.17 -5.94 70.97
C GLU A 576 -30.38 -6.97 69.85
N VAL A 577 -30.72 -6.51 68.62
CA VAL A 577 -30.84 -7.36 67.42
C VAL A 577 -29.48 -7.90 66.98
N ILE A 578 -28.43 -7.08 67.03
CA ILE A 578 -27.05 -7.46 66.71
C ILE A 578 -26.50 -8.44 67.76
N ARG A 579 -26.80 -8.24 69.05
CA ARG A 579 -26.32 -9.09 70.16
C ARG A 579 -26.90 -10.51 70.14
N LYS A 580 -28.10 -10.69 69.57
CA LYS A 580 -28.87 -11.95 69.65
C LYS A 580 -28.71 -12.95 68.49
N THR A 581 -28.00 -12.64 67.38
CA THR A 581 -28.10 -13.53 66.20
C THR A 581 -26.98 -13.49 65.14
N ASN A 582 -26.94 -14.58 64.34
CA ASN A 582 -26.08 -14.92 63.18
C ASN A 582 -26.10 -13.93 61.99
N GLU A 583 -25.18 -14.13 61.01
CA GLU A 583 -25.02 -13.35 59.75
C GLU A 583 -26.32 -12.97 58.98
N LYS A 584 -27.42 -13.75 59.16
CA LYS A 584 -28.73 -13.48 58.54
C LYS A 584 -29.39 -12.18 59.03
N VAL A 585 -28.90 -11.58 60.13
CA VAL A 585 -29.38 -10.28 60.63
C VAL A 585 -29.04 -9.14 59.68
N LEU A 586 -27.91 -9.22 58.96
CA LEU A 586 -27.47 -8.19 58.02
C LEU A 586 -28.43 -8.02 56.83
N ASP A 587 -29.22 -9.06 56.52
CA ASP A 587 -30.25 -9.03 55.48
C ASP A 587 -31.49 -8.20 55.90
N LYS A 588 -31.67 -7.93 57.19
CA LYS A 588 -32.83 -7.22 57.75
C LYS A 588 -32.52 -5.78 58.17
N LEU A 589 -31.24 -5.44 58.35
CA LEU A 589 -30.82 -4.11 58.77
C LEU A 589 -30.82 -3.12 57.59
N PRO A 590 -31.17 -1.85 57.82
CA PRO A 590 -31.11 -0.82 56.80
C PRO A 590 -29.66 -0.56 56.35
N GLY A 591 -29.43 -0.58 55.04
CA GLY A 591 -28.13 -0.37 54.41
C GLY A 591 -27.93 1.03 53.82
N TRP A 592 -28.72 2.02 54.24
CA TRP A 592 -28.65 3.39 53.71
C TRP A 592 -28.52 4.41 54.83
N VAL A 593 -27.96 5.57 54.52
CA VAL A 593 -27.84 6.72 55.43
C VAL A 593 -28.69 7.88 54.93
N GLY A 594 -29.36 8.56 55.85
CA GLY A 594 -30.17 9.73 55.57
C GLY A 594 -30.18 10.72 56.72
N ASP A 595 -30.98 11.77 56.54
CA ASP A 595 -31.31 12.75 57.56
C ASP A 595 -32.50 12.24 58.38
N GLN A 596 -32.30 12.05 59.69
CA GLN A 596 -33.32 11.58 60.62
C GLN A 596 -34.29 12.70 61.00
N ASP A 597 -33.79 13.93 61.11
CA ASP A 597 -34.52 15.09 61.62
C ASP A 597 -34.65 16.16 60.52
N PRO A 598 -35.41 15.89 59.43
CA PRO A 598 -35.44 16.78 58.27
C PRO A 598 -36.05 18.16 58.55
N GLU A 599 -36.89 18.28 59.57
CA GLU A 599 -37.61 19.52 59.93
C GLU A 599 -36.84 20.42 60.90
N GLU A 600 -35.79 19.93 61.55
CA GLU A 600 -34.99 20.74 62.45
C GLU A 600 -34.03 21.68 61.70
N THR A 601 -33.60 22.76 62.34
CA THR A 601 -32.61 23.69 61.76
C THR A 601 -31.26 23.03 61.52
N MET A 602 -30.92 21.99 62.29
CA MET A 602 -29.75 21.14 62.11
C MET A 602 -30.18 19.71 61.85
N GLY A 603 -29.59 19.07 60.85
CA GLY A 603 -29.90 17.66 60.54
C GLY A 603 -29.10 16.70 61.42
N LYS A 604 -29.63 15.49 61.59
CA LYS A 604 -28.93 14.37 62.25
C LYS A 604 -28.76 13.24 61.25
N LEU A 605 -27.51 12.87 60.95
CA LEU A 605 -27.24 11.72 60.10
C LEU A 605 -27.53 10.43 60.87
N ALA A 606 -28.27 9.51 60.26
CA ALA A 606 -28.54 8.20 60.84
C ALA A 606 -28.65 7.13 59.75
N VAL A 607 -28.29 5.90 60.12
CA VAL A 607 -28.59 4.71 59.30
C VAL A 607 -30.11 4.50 59.34
N GLY A 608 -30.73 4.34 58.18
CA GLY A 608 -32.20 4.26 58.07
C GLY A 608 -32.92 5.60 58.05
N GLY A 609 -32.22 6.75 58.02
CA GLY A 609 -32.82 8.09 58.03
C GLY A 609 -33.86 8.32 56.92
N GLN A 610 -34.94 9.04 57.23
CA GLN A 610 -36.15 9.13 56.39
C GLN A 610 -36.06 10.15 55.25
N ALA A 611 -35.07 11.05 55.28
CA ALA A 611 -34.91 12.11 54.29
C ALA A 611 -33.50 12.13 53.65
N PRO A 612 -33.36 12.67 52.43
CA PRO A 612 -32.07 12.84 51.77
C PRO A 612 -31.19 13.89 52.46
N VAL A 613 -29.88 13.70 52.37
CA VAL A 613 -28.88 14.67 52.84
C VAL A 613 -28.88 15.91 51.93
N ARG A 614 -28.79 17.11 52.51
CA ARG A 614 -28.93 18.39 51.79
C ARG A 614 -27.63 19.19 51.71
N TRP A 615 -27.44 19.89 50.58
CA TRP A 615 -26.34 20.84 50.41
C TRP A 615 -26.48 22.04 51.33
N ARG A 616 -25.36 22.50 51.91
CA ARG A 616 -25.23 23.71 52.76
C ARG A 616 -25.98 23.62 54.09
N ARG A 617 -26.68 22.52 54.35
CA ARG A 617 -27.23 22.19 55.66
C ARG A 617 -26.08 21.76 56.58
N ARG A 618 -26.16 22.17 57.84
CA ARG A 618 -25.25 21.74 58.90
C ARG A 618 -25.81 20.48 59.57
N TYR A 619 -24.92 19.53 59.83
CA TYR A 619 -25.24 18.27 60.47
C TYR A 619 -24.58 18.22 61.85
N ARG A 620 -25.34 17.79 62.86
CA ARG A 620 -24.80 17.52 64.19
C ARG A 620 -24.07 16.18 64.16
N LYS A 621 -22.87 16.16 64.71
CA LYS A 621 -22.13 14.97 65.09
C LYS A 621 -22.98 14.31 66.18
N GLY A 622 -23.65 13.21 65.86
CA GLY A 622 -24.30 12.43 66.92
C GLY A 622 -23.26 12.13 67.99
N SER A 623 -23.66 12.12 69.27
CA SER A 623 -22.84 11.65 70.40
C SER A 623 -22.21 10.26 70.17
N ASP A 624 -22.68 9.58 69.13
CA ASP A 624 -22.53 8.16 68.84
C ASP A 624 -21.84 7.87 67.48
N MET A 625 -21.48 8.90 66.69
CA MET A 625 -20.67 8.72 65.47
C MET A 625 -19.20 9.02 65.76
N LEU A 626 -18.36 7.98 65.64
CA LEU A 626 -16.91 8.16 65.49
C LEU A 626 -16.64 8.84 64.14
N LEU A 627 -16.48 10.15 64.18
CA LEU A 627 -16.01 10.99 63.08
C LEU A 627 -14.67 11.61 63.46
#